data_AF-A0A819X2U2-F1
#
_entry.id   AF-A0A819X2U2-F1
#
_cell.length_a   1.000
_cell.length_b   1.000
_cell.length_c   1.000
_cell.angle_alpha   90.00
_cell.angle_beta   90.00
_cell.angle_gamma   90.00
#
_symmetry.space_group_name_H-M   'P 1'
#
loop_
_entity.id
_entity.type
_entity.pdbx_description
1 polymer ?
#
loop_
_entity_poly.entity_id
_entity_poly.type
_entity_poly.pdbx_seq_one_letter_code
_entity_poly.pdbx_strand_id
1 'polypeptide(L)'
;MNCICATNPQCLSQVVLSEWQTTVINGQNLSGPYTMPGMITGCFTIDSLLLSTLECFYSNFCLSILYYYMNSTQYDLNTDFGVSLIDVPPLVYEPLISSFSPNTSLQIIVQQMMVEQWNPSILFDKYYETCSPTYCTYTQTVRTKTFVGVVITFVSTIGGLTAALRLITFQLIKFIFHMLQPKVKRQKQGNYK
;
A
#
# COMPACT_ATOMS: atom_id res chain seq x y z
N MET A 1 -22.03 19.67 3.35
CA MET A 1 -21.87 19.13 1.98
C MET A 1 -21.16 17.80 2.13
N ASN A 2 -21.79 16.69 1.75
CA ASN A 2 -21.22 15.35 1.97
C ASN A 2 -20.24 15.04 0.82
N CYS A 3 -18.99 14.76 1.17
CA CYS A 3 -17.99 14.25 0.24
C CYS A 3 -18.35 12.78 -0.10
N ILE A 4 -18.74 12.53 -1.35
CA ILE A 4 -19.14 11.20 -1.83
C ILE A 4 -18.11 10.72 -2.86
N CYS A 5 -17.35 9.70 -2.50
CA CYS A 5 -16.25 9.20 -3.32
C CYS A 5 -16.66 8.52 -4.62
N ALA A 6 -17.91 8.07 -4.71
CA ALA A 6 -18.47 7.51 -5.93
C ALA A 6 -18.72 8.58 -7.01
N THR A 7 -18.96 9.83 -6.63
CA THR A 7 -19.28 10.92 -7.57
C THR A 7 -18.11 11.86 -7.81
N ASN A 8 -17.30 12.13 -6.77
CA ASN A 8 -16.11 12.95 -6.89
C ASN A 8 -14.95 12.33 -6.09
N PRO A 9 -13.98 11.66 -6.75
CA PRO A 9 -12.85 11.03 -6.07
C PRO A 9 -11.84 12.05 -5.52
N GLN A 10 -11.97 13.34 -5.87
CA GLN A 10 -11.12 14.43 -5.40
C GLN A 10 -11.83 15.30 -4.34
N CYS A 11 -12.98 14.86 -3.82
CA CYS A 11 -13.63 15.61 -2.76
C CYS A 11 -12.81 15.54 -1.46
N LEU A 12 -12.74 16.68 -0.79
CA LEU A 12 -12.10 16.85 0.49
C LEU A 12 -13.10 17.54 1.41
N SER A 13 -13.14 17.11 2.66
CA SER A 13 -13.95 17.73 3.71
C SER A 13 -13.20 17.71 5.02
N GLN A 14 -13.46 18.71 5.86
CA GLN A 14 -12.94 18.68 7.22
C GLN A 14 -13.63 17.57 8.02
N VAL A 15 -12.89 16.94 8.93
CA VAL A 15 -13.46 15.93 9.82
C VAL A 15 -14.42 16.61 10.78
N VAL A 16 -15.67 16.15 10.78
CA VAL A 16 -16.71 16.60 11.70
C VAL A 16 -17.21 15.41 12.48
N LEU A 17 -17.13 15.52 13.80
CA LEU A 17 -17.64 14.54 14.75
C LEU A 17 -19.06 14.98 15.12
N SER A 18 -20.06 14.21 14.67
CA SER A 18 -21.46 14.49 14.97
C SER A 18 -21.82 13.84 16.32
N GLU A 19 -21.92 14.64 17.36
CA GLU A 19 -22.48 14.22 18.66
C GLU A 19 -23.98 14.55 18.70
N TRP A 20 -24.82 13.58 19.06
CA TRP A 20 -26.29 13.75 19.15
C TRP A 20 -26.76 14.13 20.56
N GLN A 21 -25.88 14.01 21.56
CA GLN A 21 -26.13 14.25 22.98
C GLN A 21 -25.01 15.10 23.55
N THR A 22 -25.28 15.90 24.59
CA THR A 22 -24.23 16.69 25.23
C THR A 22 -23.28 15.79 26.00
N THR A 23 -22.01 15.72 25.59
CA THR A 23 -20.96 14.98 26.29
C THR A 23 -20.07 15.97 27.05
N VAL A 24 -19.63 15.58 28.26
CA VAL A 24 -18.72 16.41 29.06
C VAL A 24 -17.32 15.84 28.94
N ILE A 25 -16.43 16.58 28.30
CA ILE A 25 -15.04 16.17 28.07
C ILE A 25 -14.14 17.23 28.72
N ASN A 26 -13.30 16.83 29.68
CA ASN A 26 -12.42 17.72 30.44
C ASN A 26 -13.13 18.95 31.05
N GLY A 27 -14.37 18.77 31.51
CA GLY A 27 -15.18 19.84 32.13
C GLY A 27 -15.82 20.82 31.14
N GLN A 28 -15.69 20.59 29.83
CA GLN A 28 -16.38 21.36 28.80
C GLN A 28 -17.55 20.55 28.22
N ASN A 29 -18.67 21.22 27.98
CA ASN A 29 -19.85 20.63 27.35
C ASN A 29 -19.68 20.67 25.83
N LEU A 30 -19.59 19.52 25.20
CA LEU A 30 -19.64 19.40 23.74
C LEU A 30 -21.10 19.23 23.32
N SER A 31 -21.68 20.28 22.72
CA SER A 31 -23.06 20.25 22.22
C SER A 31 -23.07 20.53 20.72
N GLY A 32 -23.37 19.51 19.92
CA GLY A 32 -23.46 19.61 18.46
C GLY A 32 -22.19 19.16 17.73
N PRO A 33 -22.16 19.34 16.40
CA PRO A 33 -21.06 18.85 15.57
C PRO A 33 -19.75 19.57 15.88
N TYR A 34 -18.74 18.82 16.32
CA TYR A 34 -17.39 19.34 16.53
C TYR A 34 -16.56 19.17 15.27
N THR A 35 -15.95 20.25 14.81
CA THR A 35 -15.07 20.21 13.64
C THR A 35 -13.63 20.07 14.11
N MET A 36 -12.97 18.99 13.70
CA MET A 36 -11.62 18.69 14.16
C MET A 36 -10.61 19.60 13.44
N PRO A 37 -9.88 20.46 14.17
CA PRO A 37 -8.90 21.38 13.57
C PRO A 37 -7.79 20.59 12.87
N GLY A 38 -7.41 21.06 11.68
CA GLY A 38 -6.33 20.46 10.92
C GLY A 38 -6.60 19.13 10.22
N MET A 39 -7.67 18.41 10.56
CA MET A 39 -7.94 17.09 9.99
C MET A 39 -8.87 17.15 8.77
N ILE A 40 -8.36 16.61 7.67
CA ILE A 40 -9.05 16.51 6.39
C ILE A 40 -9.31 15.04 6.09
N THR A 41 -10.52 14.75 5.64
CA THR A 41 -10.90 13.46 5.08
C THR A 41 -11.27 13.61 3.62
N GLY A 42 -10.84 12.65 2.83
CA GLY A 42 -11.17 12.51 1.42
C GLY A 42 -11.29 11.04 1.04
N CYS A 43 -11.29 10.78 -0.25
CA CYS A 43 -11.48 9.42 -0.78
C CYS A 43 -10.23 8.55 -0.72
N PHE A 44 -9.06 9.18 -0.69
CA PHE A 44 -7.79 8.51 -0.51
C PHE A 44 -7.21 8.86 0.85
N THR A 45 -6.81 7.83 1.60
CA THR A 45 -6.20 7.98 2.92
C THR A 45 -4.89 8.76 2.86
N ILE A 46 -4.11 8.59 1.80
CA ILE A 46 -2.85 9.31 1.58
C ILE A 46 -3.11 10.81 1.40
N ASP A 47 -4.06 11.19 0.54
CA ASP A 47 -4.40 12.60 0.32
C ASP A 47 -4.97 13.23 1.59
N SER A 48 -5.84 12.50 2.28
CA SER A 48 -6.40 12.90 3.58
C SER A 48 -5.28 13.18 4.59
N LEU A 49 -4.31 12.28 4.70
CA LEU A 49 -3.17 12.42 5.61
C LEU A 49 -2.28 13.59 5.21
N LEU A 50 -1.82 13.65 3.97
CA LEU A 50 -0.86 14.65 3.50
C LEU A 50 -1.42 16.07 3.57
N LEU A 51 -2.70 16.25 3.30
CA LEU A 51 -3.35 17.55 3.36
C LEU A 51 -3.76 17.95 4.78
N SER A 52 -3.83 17.00 5.71
CA SER A 52 -4.08 17.30 7.13
C SER A 52 -2.86 17.94 7.80
N THR A 53 -3.09 18.59 8.93
CA THR A 53 -2.10 19.15 9.84
C THR A 53 -2.14 18.44 11.20
N LEU A 54 -1.15 18.67 12.05
CA LEU A 54 -1.07 18.09 13.39
C LEU A 54 -1.71 18.99 14.47
N GLU A 55 -2.45 20.03 14.07
CA GLU A 55 -2.98 21.07 14.96
C GLU A 55 -3.74 20.51 16.18
N CYS A 56 -4.59 19.50 15.99
CA CYS A 56 -5.33 18.86 17.07
C CYS A 56 -4.43 18.24 18.15
N PHE A 57 -3.26 17.71 17.77
CA PHE A 57 -2.35 17.02 18.70
C PHE A 57 -1.63 17.99 19.66
N TYR A 58 -1.63 19.29 19.36
CA TYR A 58 -1.11 20.33 20.26
C TYR A 58 -2.19 20.86 21.23
N SER A 59 -3.46 20.49 21.05
CA SER A 59 -4.58 20.97 21.86
C SER A 59 -5.07 19.90 22.82
N ASN A 60 -4.96 20.15 24.13
CA ASN A 60 -5.50 19.27 25.17
C ASN A 60 -6.98 18.94 24.95
N PHE A 61 -7.78 19.94 24.56
CA PHE A 61 -9.21 19.75 24.34
C PHE A 61 -9.48 18.87 23.12
N CYS A 62 -8.86 19.19 21.98
CA CYS A 62 -9.06 18.41 20.75
C CYS A 62 -8.60 16.95 20.92
N LEU A 63 -7.45 16.76 21.55
CA LEU A 63 -6.89 15.44 21.83
C LEU A 63 -7.80 14.62 22.76
N SER A 64 -8.39 15.25 23.78
CA SER A 64 -9.35 14.58 24.66
C SER A 64 -10.63 14.14 23.96
N ILE A 65 -11.11 14.92 22.99
CA ILE A 65 -12.24 14.53 22.13
C ILE A 65 -11.82 13.31 21.29
N LEU A 66 -10.65 13.35 20.67
CA LEU A 66 -10.14 12.23 19.88
C LEU A 66 -10.10 10.94 20.71
N TYR A 67 -9.57 10.98 21.93
CA TYR A 67 -9.53 9.82 22.81
C TYR A 67 -10.91 9.32 23.21
N TYR A 68 -11.85 10.22 23.52
CA TYR A 68 -13.22 9.86 23.82
C TYR A 68 -13.86 9.04 22.70
N TYR A 69 -13.72 9.49 21.45
CA TYR A 69 -14.26 8.77 20.29
C TYR A 69 -13.55 7.44 20.01
N MET A 70 -12.22 7.38 20.19
CA MET A 70 -11.47 6.13 20.04
C MET A 70 -11.92 5.08 21.07
N ASN A 71 -12.10 5.48 22.33
CA ASN A 71 -12.56 4.59 23.41
C ASN A 71 -14.01 4.14 23.22
N SER A 72 -14.89 5.03 22.74
CA SER A 72 -16.30 4.69 22.49
C SER A 72 -16.47 3.59 21.42
N THR A 73 -15.52 3.44 20.49
CA THR A 73 -15.58 2.37 19.47
C THR A 73 -15.04 1.01 19.95
N GLN A 74 -14.49 0.95 21.17
CA GLN A 74 -13.84 -0.24 21.73
C GLN A 74 -14.82 -1.29 22.28
N TYR A 75 -16.12 -0.99 22.36
CA TYR A 75 -17.13 -1.91 22.88
C TYR A 75 -17.40 -3.16 22.01
N ASP A 76 -16.87 -3.24 20.78
CA ASP A 76 -17.07 -4.39 19.87
C ASP A 76 -15.82 -5.24 19.58
N LEU A 77 -14.64 -4.88 20.12
CA LEU A 77 -13.42 -5.68 19.98
C LEU A 77 -13.09 -6.35 21.31
N ASN A 78 -13.83 -7.42 21.63
CA ASN A 78 -13.48 -8.40 22.66
C ASN A 78 -12.25 -9.23 22.25
N THR A 79 -11.17 -8.59 21.83
CA THR A 79 -9.88 -9.22 21.59
C THR A 79 -8.94 -8.86 22.72
N ASP A 80 -8.22 -9.86 23.23
CA ASP A 80 -7.26 -9.89 24.35
C ASP A 80 -6.16 -8.80 24.36
N PHE A 81 -6.21 -7.84 23.44
CA PHE A 81 -5.35 -6.68 23.43
C PHE A 81 -6.05 -5.54 24.18
N GLY A 82 -6.00 -5.61 25.51
CA GLY A 82 -6.36 -4.50 26.39
C GLY A 82 -5.45 -3.31 26.13
N VAL A 83 -5.76 -2.52 25.09
CA VAL A 83 -5.18 -1.20 24.91
C VAL A 83 -5.77 -0.34 26.00
N SER A 84 -5.10 -0.30 27.15
CA SER A 84 -5.11 0.90 27.99
C SER A 84 -4.64 2.02 27.06
N LEU A 85 -5.59 2.84 26.60
CA LEU A 85 -5.28 4.05 25.87
C LEU A 85 -4.35 4.84 26.78
N ILE A 86 -3.08 4.88 26.39
CA ILE A 86 -2.02 5.60 27.06
C ILE A 86 -2.51 7.05 27.12
N ASP A 87 -2.55 7.64 28.32
CA ASP A 87 -2.73 9.08 28.48
C ASP A 87 -1.51 9.77 27.85
N VAL A 88 -1.53 9.98 26.54
CA VAL A 88 -0.45 10.67 25.83
C VAL A 88 -0.69 12.17 26.02
N PRO A 89 0.27 12.90 26.61
CA PRO A 89 0.14 14.35 26.73
C PRO A 89 0.13 14.99 25.33
N PRO A 90 -0.46 16.19 25.18
CA PRO A 90 -0.41 16.93 23.93
C PRO A 90 1.04 17.24 23.55
N LEU A 91 1.27 17.41 22.25
CA LEU A 91 2.54 17.91 21.74
C LEU A 91 2.77 19.34 22.23
N VAL A 92 4.04 19.66 22.50
CA VAL A 92 4.46 21.00 22.93
C VAL A 92 5.07 21.72 21.74
N TYR A 93 4.51 22.88 21.40
CA TYR A 93 5.05 23.73 20.35
C TYR A 93 5.90 24.84 20.97
N GLU A 94 7.19 24.85 20.62
CA GLU A 94 8.11 25.91 20.99
C GLU A 94 8.64 26.62 19.72
N PRO A 95 8.25 27.89 19.47
CA PRO A 95 8.61 28.61 18.24
C PRO A 95 10.11 28.79 18.01
N LEU A 96 10.93 28.67 19.07
CA LEU A 96 12.38 28.89 19.03
C LEU A 96 13.16 27.65 18.56
N ILE A 97 12.57 26.47 18.70
CA ILE A 97 13.24 25.19 18.44
C ILE A 97 12.50 24.33 17.41
N SER A 98 11.20 24.51 17.25
CA SER A 98 10.40 23.75 16.30
C SER A 98 10.49 24.38 14.91
N SER A 99 10.79 23.54 13.93
CA SER A 99 10.84 23.94 12.51
C SER A 99 9.46 24.00 11.87
N PHE A 100 8.49 23.25 12.41
CA PHE A 100 7.14 23.13 11.89
C PHE A 100 6.13 23.74 12.84
N SER A 101 5.34 24.70 12.34
CA SER A 101 4.19 25.18 13.09
C SER A 101 3.10 24.08 13.20
N PRO A 102 2.22 24.11 14.22
CA PRO A 102 1.10 23.16 14.34
C PRO A 102 0.18 23.12 13.12
N ASN A 103 0.10 24.23 12.37
CA ASN A 103 -0.75 24.38 11.18
C ASN A 103 -0.05 23.96 9.87
N THR A 104 1.16 23.40 9.96
CA THR A 104 1.90 22.91 8.79
C THR A 104 1.27 21.61 8.31
N SER A 105 1.05 21.48 7.00
CA SER A 105 0.53 20.24 6.42
C SER A 105 1.55 19.12 6.52
N LEU A 106 1.06 17.91 6.75
CA LEU A 106 1.89 16.71 6.80
C LEU A 106 2.63 16.48 5.48
N GLN A 107 2.10 16.96 4.35
CA GLN A 107 2.81 16.96 3.08
C GLN A 107 4.16 17.68 3.16
N ILE A 108 4.18 18.90 3.73
CA ILE A 108 5.41 19.70 3.86
C ILE A 108 6.36 19.01 4.84
N ILE A 109 5.84 18.53 5.96
CA ILE A 109 6.62 17.83 6.99
C ILE A 109 7.30 16.59 6.38
N VAL A 110 6.55 15.75 5.64
CA VAL A 110 7.07 14.56 4.94
C VAL A 110 8.10 14.93 3.87
N GLN A 111 7.85 15.99 3.08
CA GLN A 111 8.79 16.46 2.07
C GLN A 111 10.13 16.91 2.67
N GLN A 112 10.11 17.40 3.91
CA GLN A 112 11.30 17.75 4.68
C GLN A 112 11.80 16.59 5.57
N MET A 113 11.39 15.36 5.25
CA MET A 113 11.77 14.13 5.95
C MET A 113 11.45 14.13 7.45
N MET A 114 10.49 14.96 7.87
CA MET A 114 10.10 15.16 9.26
C MET A 114 11.26 15.61 10.17
N VAL A 115 12.28 16.26 9.61
CA VAL A 115 13.45 16.69 10.38
C VAL A 115 13.17 18.02 11.09
N GLU A 116 13.05 17.98 12.42
CA GLU A 116 12.87 19.19 13.24
C GLU A 116 14.14 20.04 13.34
N GLN A 117 15.29 19.38 13.50
CA GLN A 117 16.58 20.05 13.62
C GLN A 117 17.69 19.21 12.99
N TRP A 118 18.53 19.87 12.19
CA TRP A 118 19.76 19.27 11.70
C TRP A 118 20.85 19.41 12.75
N ASN A 119 21.27 18.30 13.33
CA ASN A 119 22.44 18.27 14.21
C ASN A 119 23.65 17.73 13.43
N PRO A 120 24.54 18.59 12.91
CA PRO A 120 25.72 18.17 12.15
C PRO A 120 26.78 17.51 13.03
N SER A 121 26.63 17.51 14.35
CA SER A 121 27.56 16.88 15.29
C SER A 121 27.25 15.40 15.53
N ILE A 122 26.23 14.84 14.86
CA ILE A 122 25.94 13.39 14.92
C ILE A 122 27.01 12.65 14.13
N LEU A 123 27.79 11.83 14.84
CA LEU A 123 28.73 10.89 14.24
C LEU A 123 27.94 9.70 13.67
N PHE A 124 27.67 9.74 12.37
CA PHE A 124 26.93 8.69 11.67
C PHE A 124 27.57 7.31 11.87
N ASP A 125 28.89 7.22 11.99
CA ASP A 125 29.60 5.96 12.25
C ASP A 125 29.09 5.27 13.54
N LYS A 126 28.94 6.03 14.64
CA LYS A 126 28.43 5.51 15.91
C LYS A 126 26.94 5.18 15.86
N TYR A 127 26.16 5.97 15.10
CA TYR A 127 24.75 5.73 14.90
C TYR A 127 24.52 4.40 14.15
N TYR A 128 25.26 4.17 13.06
CA TYR A 128 25.17 2.93 12.29
C TYR A 128 25.71 1.72 13.05
N GLU A 129 26.76 1.86 13.87
CA GLU A 129 27.19 0.78 14.77
C GLU A 129 26.09 0.38 15.76
N THR A 130 25.40 1.37 16.34
CA THR A 130 24.32 1.13 17.31
C THR A 130 23.08 0.54 16.65
N CYS A 131 22.76 0.99 15.43
CA CYS A 131 21.59 0.55 14.68
C CYS A 131 21.89 -0.64 13.75
N SER A 132 23.07 -1.27 13.81
CA SER A 132 23.44 -2.40 12.96
C SER A 132 22.63 -3.64 13.35
N PRO A 133 21.60 -4.03 12.57
CA PRO A 133 20.87 -5.24 12.88
C PRO A 133 21.77 -6.44 12.60
N THR A 134 21.83 -7.38 13.53
CA THR A 134 22.65 -8.59 13.40
C THR A 134 22.22 -9.46 12.20
N TYR A 135 20.96 -9.31 11.77
CA TYR A 135 20.38 -10.03 10.65
C TYR A 135 19.42 -9.12 9.88
N CYS A 136 19.59 -9.03 8.56
CA CYS A 136 18.61 -8.38 7.68
C CYS A 136 17.69 -9.44 7.08
N THR A 137 16.39 -9.36 7.36
CA THR A 137 15.38 -10.16 6.68
C THR A 137 14.70 -9.31 5.60
N TYR A 138 14.78 -9.77 4.35
CA TYR A 138 14.07 -9.15 3.23
C TYR A 138 13.00 -10.11 2.74
N THR A 139 11.79 -9.60 2.55
CA THR A 139 10.69 -10.34 1.94
C THR A 139 10.71 -10.12 0.44
N GLN A 140 11.09 -11.14 -0.33
CA GLN A 140 10.93 -11.12 -1.78
C GLN A 140 9.45 -11.35 -2.13
N THR A 141 8.74 -10.27 -2.43
CA THR A 141 7.39 -10.34 -2.99
C THR A 141 7.50 -10.62 -4.48
N VAL A 142 7.59 -11.90 -4.85
CA VAL A 142 7.57 -12.31 -6.26
C VAL A 142 6.16 -12.05 -6.81
N ARG A 143 5.98 -10.98 -7.59
CA ARG A 143 4.71 -10.68 -8.27
C ARG A 143 4.50 -11.69 -9.41
N THR A 144 3.91 -12.84 -9.08
CA THR A 144 3.63 -13.93 -10.04
C THR A 144 2.50 -13.65 -11.03
N LYS A 145 1.84 -12.48 -10.95
CA LYS A 145 0.63 -12.15 -11.75
C LYS A 145 0.68 -10.76 -12.40
N THR A 146 1.80 -10.39 -13.01
CA THR A 146 1.83 -9.21 -13.88
C THR A 146 1.16 -9.50 -15.22
N PHE A 147 0.37 -8.56 -15.75
CA PHE A 147 -0.27 -8.64 -17.08
C PHE A 147 0.73 -9.03 -18.18
N VAL A 148 1.95 -8.50 -18.12
CA VAL A 148 3.05 -8.82 -19.03
C VAL A 148 3.40 -10.32 -19.01
N GLY A 149 3.42 -10.94 -17.84
CA GLY A 149 3.71 -12.37 -17.69
C GLY A 149 2.63 -13.26 -18.33
N VAL A 150 1.37 -12.84 -18.29
CA VAL A 150 0.26 -13.53 -18.96
C VAL A 150 0.46 -13.50 -20.47
N VAL A 151 0.79 -12.34 -21.04
CA VAL A 151 1.03 -12.16 -22.49
C VAL A 151 2.23 -13.00 -22.96
N ILE A 152 3.34 -12.99 -22.22
CA ILE A 152 4.54 -13.79 -22.56
C ILE A 152 4.21 -15.29 -22.58
N THR A 153 3.39 -15.76 -21.66
CA THR A 153 2.98 -17.17 -21.59
C THR A 153 2.14 -17.56 -22.81
N PHE A 154 1.19 -16.72 -23.23
CA PHE A 154 0.39 -16.96 -24.44
C PHE A 154 1.23 -16.98 -25.71
N VAL A 155 2.16 -16.02 -25.87
CA VAL A 155 3.05 -15.99 -27.05
C VAL A 155 3.95 -17.22 -27.09
N SER A 156 4.53 -17.60 -25.94
CA SER A 156 5.44 -18.75 -25.84
C SER A 156 4.74 -20.08 -26.11
N THR A 157 3.50 -20.24 -25.63
CA THR A 157 2.71 -21.46 -25.85
C THR A 157 2.28 -21.61 -27.31
N ILE A 158 1.78 -20.55 -27.93
CA ILE A 158 1.37 -20.57 -29.35
C ILE A 158 2.59 -20.82 -30.25
N GLY A 159 3.69 -20.10 -30.01
CA GLY A 159 4.93 -20.24 -30.78
C GLY A 159 5.59 -21.61 -30.60
N GLY A 160 5.67 -22.10 -29.36
CA GLY A 160 6.24 -23.40 -29.05
C GLY A 160 5.44 -24.56 -29.64
N LEU A 161 4.10 -24.50 -29.54
CA LEU A 161 3.22 -25.55 -30.05
C LEU A 161 3.30 -25.65 -31.58
N THR A 162 3.28 -24.52 -32.30
CA THR A 162 3.39 -24.52 -33.77
C THR A 162 4.76 -25.01 -34.25
N ALA A 163 5.84 -24.64 -33.58
CA ALA A 163 7.18 -25.12 -33.91
C ALA A 163 7.31 -26.64 -33.69
N ALA A 164 6.82 -27.14 -32.54
CA ALA A 164 6.85 -28.57 -32.22
C ALA A 164 6.04 -29.41 -33.22
N LEU A 165 4.83 -28.96 -33.57
CA LEU A 165 4.00 -29.63 -34.58
C LEU A 165 4.68 -29.71 -35.95
N ARG A 166 5.38 -28.64 -36.39
CA ARG A 166 6.14 -28.64 -37.65
C ARG A 166 7.30 -29.64 -37.64
N LEU A 167 8.02 -29.74 -36.51
CA LEU A 167 9.09 -30.72 -36.36
C LEU A 167 8.57 -32.16 -36.38
N ILE A 168 7.48 -32.43 -35.64
CA ILE A 168 6.86 -33.76 -35.59
C ILE A 168 6.31 -34.16 -36.95
N THR A 169 5.60 -33.25 -37.64
CA THR A 169 5.06 -33.53 -38.98
C THR A 169 6.16 -33.84 -39.99
N PHE A 170 7.27 -33.09 -39.98
CA PHE A 170 8.42 -33.39 -40.85
C PHE A 170 9.04 -34.77 -40.57
N GLN A 171 9.19 -35.13 -39.29
CA GLN A 171 9.70 -36.45 -38.89
C GLN A 171 8.76 -37.58 -39.31
N LEU A 172 7.45 -37.40 -39.13
CA LEU A 172 6.44 -38.38 -39.53
C LEU A 172 6.44 -38.61 -41.05
N ILE A 173 6.52 -37.55 -41.85
CA ILE A 173 6.59 -37.67 -43.32
C ILE A 173 7.85 -38.44 -43.73
N LYS A 174 9.02 -38.10 -43.16
CA LYS A 174 10.27 -38.80 -43.46
C LYS A 174 10.20 -40.29 -43.08
N PHE A 175 9.58 -40.60 -41.93
CA PHE A 175 9.37 -41.97 -41.48
C PHE A 175 8.44 -42.75 -42.43
N ILE A 176 7.32 -42.15 -42.85
CA ILE A 176 6.38 -42.75 -43.80
C ILE A 176 7.06 -43.03 -45.15
N PHE A 177 7.81 -42.07 -45.70
CA PHE A 177 8.56 -42.28 -46.94
C PHE A 177 9.61 -43.39 -46.82
N HIS A 178 10.33 -43.46 -45.69
CA HIS A 178 11.30 -44.51 -45.44
C HIS A 178 10.66 -45.90 -45.35
N MET A 179 9.45 -46.01 -44.80
CA MET A 179 8.71 -47.27 -44.65
C MET A 179 8.02 -47.73 -45.95
N LEU A 180 7.71 -46.82 -46.89
CA LEU A 180 7.07 -47.14 -48.17
C LEU A 180 8.07 -47.48 -49.30
N GLN A 181 9.31 -46.98 -49.23
CA GLN A 181 10.35 -47.28 -50.24
C GLN A 181 10.83 -48.75 -50.33
N PRO A 182 10.70 -49.64 -49.32
CA PRO A 182 11.10 -51.05 -49.46
C PRO A 182 10.10 -51.93 -50.23
N LYS A 183 8.86 -51.48 -50.52
CA LYS A 183 7.84 -52.33 -51.18
C LYS A 183 7.70 -52.14 -52.69
N VAL A 184 8.13 -51.01 -53.26
CA VAL A 184 7.97 -50.74 -54.71
C VAL A 184 9.09 -51.37 -55.56
N LYS A 185 10.24 -51.74 -54.98
CA LYS A 185 11.34 -52.38 -55.74
C LYS A 185 11.15 -53.88 -56.01
N ARG A 186 10.17 -54.56 -55.40
CA ARG A 186 9.92 -56.00 -55.65
C ARG A 186 8.91 -56.31 -56.77
N GLN A 187 8.16 -55.34 -57.30
CA GLN A 187 7.19 -55.59 -58.37
C GLN A 187 7.71 -55.33 -59.81
N LYS A 188 8.91 -54.76 -59.99
CA LYS A 188 9.47 -54.48 -61.33
C LYS A 188 10.50 -55.49 -61.85
N GLN A 189 10.79 -56.58 -61.14
CA GLN A 189 11.74 -57.63 -61.55
C GLN A 189 11.09 -58.98 -61.91
N GLY A 190 9.78 -59.01 -62.21
CA GLY A 190 9.04 -60.24 -62.53
C GLY A 190 8.37 -60.27 -63.91
N ASN A 191 8.74 -59.39 -64.85
CA ASN A 191 8.04 -59.31 -66.15
C ASN A 191 9.00 -59.10 -67.33
N TYR A 192 10.08 -59.89 -67.38
CA TYR A 192 10.89 -60.11 -68.60
C TYR A 192 11.62 -61.45 -68.49
N LYS A 193 10.91 -62.54 -68.81
CA LYS A 193 11.43 -63.76 -69.41
C LYS A 193 10.27 -64.60 -69.92
#